data_AF-A0AAV4XPR6-F1
#
_entry.id   AF-A0AAV4XPR6-F1
#
_cell.length_a   1.000
_cell.length_b   1.000
_cell.length_c   1.000
_cell.angle_alpha   90.00
_cell.angle_beta   90.00
_cell.angle_gamma   90.00
#
_symmetry.space_group_name_H-M   'P 1'
#
loop_
_entity.id
_entity.type
_entity.pdbx_description
1 polymer ?
#
loop_
_entity_poly.entity_id
_entity_poly.type
_entity_poly.pdbx_seq_one_letter_code
_entity_poly.pdbx_strand_id
1 'polypeptide(L)'
;MIEEADEMETKGSGWSFQEVTYLELKINKYDPLYASSYIDLPKELKNDKKVKDHCHLTGKYRGPAHEACNLSYKIPYFIPVIIHNLSGYDARLFIKEIGFDESRLDVIPNNEEKYISFSKNLEII
;
A
#
# COMPACT_ATOMS: atom_id res chain seq x y z
N MET A 1 18.58 9.70 17.82
CA MET A 1 17.64 9.54 16.69
C MET A 1 17.76 8.20 15.96
N ILE A 2 18.84 7.43 16.15
CA ILE A 2 18.94 6.04 15.66
C ILE A 2 18.32 5.04 16.67
N GLU A 3 18.27 5.39 17.95
CA GLU A 3 17.83 4.48 19.03
C GLU A 3 16.32 4.20 19.10
N GLU A 4 15.45 5.03 18.49
CA GLU A 4 13.99 4.80 18.55
C GLU A 4 13.48 3.87 17.44
N ALA A 5 14.27 3.62 16.38
CA ALA A 5 13.89 2.70 15.31
C ALA A 5 14.06 1.23 15.73
N ASP A 6 15.09 0.93 16.54
CA ASP A 6 15.39 -0.43 17.01
C ASP A 6 14.37 -0.92 18.06
N GLU A 7 13.69 -0.03 18.78
CA GLU A 7 12.68 -0.41 19.79
C GLU A 7 11.33 -0.87 19.22
N MET A 8 11.10 -0.72 17.90
CA MET A 8 9.87 -1.23 17.26
C MET A 8 9.92 -2.71 16.88
N GLU A 9 11.10 -3.36 16.91
CA GLU A 9 11.25 -4.74 16.41
C GLU A 9 10.76 -5.84 17.35
N THR A 10 10.37 -5.55 18.61
CA THR A 10 10.12 -6.65 19.58
C THR A 10 8.80 -6.58 20.33
N LYS A 11 7.74 -6.04 19.73
CA LYS A 11 6.37 -6.18 20.31
C LYS A 11 5.39 -6.82 19.34
N GLY A 12 5.57 -8.12 19.11
CA GLY A 12 4.53 -9.02 18.61
C GLY A 12 4.96 -10.00 17.52
N SER A 13 4.37 -11.21 17.55
CA SER A 13 4.45 -12.28 16.54
C SER A 13 5.81 -12.93 16.21
N GLY A 14 6.92 -12.47 16.79
CA GLY A 14 8.22 -13.18 16.71
C GLY A 14 8.87 -13.14 15.32
N TRP A 15 8.46 -12.20 14.47
CA TRP A 15 9.12 -11.95 13.19
C TRP A 15 10.35 -11.07 13.43
N SER A 16 11.50 -11.51 12.93
CA SER A 16 12.71 -10.70 12.84
C SER A 16 12.89 -10.23 11.39
N PHE A 17 13.11 -8.93 11.21
CA PHE A 17 13.50 -8.39 9.91
C PHE A 17 14.89 -8.93 9.54
N GLN A 18 15.04 -9.49 8.34
CA GLN A 18 16.32 -10.04 7.88
C GLN A 18 16.97 -9.10 6.86
N GLU A 19 16.32 -8.87 5.73
CA GLU A 19 16.74 -7.90 4.72
C GLU A 19 15.56 -7.55 3.79
N VAL A 20 15.61 -6.38 3.15
CA VAL A 20 14.68 -6.00 2.09
C VAL A 20 15.39 -6.19 0.76
N THR A 21 14.99 -7.22 0.02
CA THR A 21 15.57 -7.56 -1.29
C THR A 21 15.14 -6.59 -2.40
N TYR A 22 13.97 -5.96 -2.28
CA TYR A 22 13.45 -4.99 -3.26
C TYR A 22 12.33 -4.16 -2.62
N LEU A 23 12.41 -2.83 -2.72
CA LEU A 23 11.37 -1.92 -2.26
C LEU A 23 10.95 -0.97 -3.38
N GLU A 24 9.73 -1.16 -3.88
CA GLU A 24 9.09 -0.23 -4.81
C GLU A 24 8.01 0.57 -4.07
N LEU A 25 8.26 1.85 -3.85
CA LEU A 25 7.29 2.76 -3.22
C LEU A 25 6.47 3.47 -4.30
N LYS A 26 5.28 2.92 -4.60
CA LYS A 26 4.30 3.56 -5.50
C LYS A 26 3.30 4.38 -4.70
N ILE A 27 3.55 5.68 -4.60
CA ILE A 27 2.69 6.61 -3.87
C ILE A 27 1.69 7.25 -4.84
N ASN A 28 0.43 6.90 -4.67
CA ASN A 28 -0.69 7.47 -5.42
C ASN A 28 -1.67 8.16 -4.49
N LYS A 29 -2.31 9.22 -4.97
CA LYS A 29 -3.44 9.83 -4.27
C LYS A 29 -4.59 8.81 -4.23
N TYR A 30 -4.86 8.26 -3.06
CA TYR A 30 -6.04 7.44 -2.83
C TYR A 30 -7.23 8.39 -2.65
N ASP A 31 -8.10 8.47 -3.66
CA ASP A 31 -9.43 9.06 -3.51
C ASP A 31 -10.36 7.93 -3.04
N PRO A 32 -10.65 7.82 -1.74
CA PRO A 32 -11.58 6.81 -1.27
C PRO A 32 -12.92 7.06 -1.94
N LEU A 33 -13.63 6.00 -2.28
CA LEU A 33 -15.04 6.12 -2.60
C LEU A 33 -15.71 6.79 -1.39
N TYR A 34 -16.15 8.03 -1.57
CA TYR A 34 -16.94 8.72 -0.55
C TYR A 34 -18.11 7.80 -0.23
N ALA A 35 -18.21 7.40 1.04
CA ALA A 35 -19.34 6.63 1.52
C ALA A 35 -20.59 7.52 1.42
N SER A 36 -21.19 7.54 0.24
CA SER A 36 -22.56 8.00 0.03
C SER A 36 -23.41 6.79 -0.33
N SER A 37 -24.72 6.97 -0.16
CA SER A 37 -25.81 6.00 -0.35
C SER A 37 -25.47 4.75 -1.17
N TYR A 38 -25.91 3.60 -0.66
CA TYR A 38 -26.01 2.30 -1.32
C TYR A 38 -25.82 2.36 -2.85
N ILE A 39 -24.66 1.90 -3.32
CA ILE A 39 -24.38 1.72 -4.74
C ILE A 39 -24.93 0.34 -5.12
N ASP A 40 -25.93 0.31 -6.00
CA ASP A 40 -26.46 -0.95 -6.51
C ASP A 40 -25.35 -1.76 -7.19
N LEU A 41 -25.25 -3.03 -6.83
CA LEU A 41 -24.28 -3.93 -7.48
C LEU A 41 -24.60 -4.02 -8.98
N PRO A 42 -23.57 -3.98 -9.85
CA PRO A 42 -23.71 -4.35 -11.26
C PRO A 42 -24.49 -5.65 -11.42
N LYS A 43 -25.35 -5.72 -12.45
CA LYS A 43 -26.25 -6.87 -12.65
C LYS A 43 -25.48 -8.18 -12.79
N GLU A 44 -24.28 -8.17 -13.35
CA GLU A 44 -23.44 -9.36 -13.47
C GLU A 44 -23.04 -9.90 -12.09
N LEU A 45 -22.64 -9.01 -11.16
CA LEU A 45 -22.23 -9.40 -9.81
C LEU A 45 -23.42 -9.81 -8.94
N LYS A 46 -24.57 -9.15 -9.12
CA LYS A 46 -25.79 -9.44 -8.34
C LYS A 46 -26.31 -10.86 -8.57
N ASN A 47 -26.11 -11.39 -9.78
CA ASN A 47 -26.51 -12.74 -10.16
C ASN A 47 -25.38 -13.78 -10.03
N ASP A 48 -24.17 -13.36 -9.63
CA ASP A 48 -23.04 -14.27 -9.46
C ASP A 48 -23.26 -15.19 -8.24
N LYS A 49 -22.76 -16.42 -8.35
CA LYS A 49 -22.86 -17.43 -7.31
C LYS A 49 -22.06 -16.99 -6.10
N LYS A 50 -22.68 -17.01 -4.92
CA LYS A 50 -21.99 -16.72 -3.66
C LYS A 50 -21.23 -17.95 -3.18
N VAL A 51 -19.96 -17.77 -2.86
CA VAL A 51 -19.04 -18.80 -2.34
C VAL A 51 -18.41 -18.37 -1.02
N LYS A 52 -17.86 -19.34 -0.30
CA LYS A 52 -17.20 -19.15 0.98
C LYS A 52 -15.75 -18.70 0.75
N ASP A 53 -15.46 -17.39 0.85
CA ASP A 53 -14.09 -16.86 0.73
C ASP A 53 -13.25 -17.23 1.96
N HIS A 54 -12.01 -17.59 1.69
CA HIS A 54 -11.02 -17.94 2.70
C HIS A 54 -9.68 -17.32 2.35
N CYS A 55 -8.89 -17.00 3.38
CA CYS A 55 -7.55 -16.50 3.18
C CYS A 55 -6.66 -17.61 2.59
N HIS A 56 -6.09 -17.40 1.40
CA HIS A 56 -5.22 -18.39 0.76
C HIS A 56 -3.89 -18.65 1.51
N LEU A 57 -3.49 -17.77 2.45
CA LEU A 57 -2.31 -18.00 3.30
C LEU A 57 -2.63 -18.75 4.59
N THR A 58 -3.77 -18.44 5.23
CA THR A 58 -4.09 -18.95 6.58
C THR A 58 -5.20 -19.99 6.59
N GLY A 59 -5.91 -20.18 5.48
CA GLY A 59 -7.09 -21.05 5.36
C GLY A 59 -8.33 -20.56 6.12
N LYS A 60 -8.23 -19.45 6.87
CA LYS A 60 -9.33 -18.93 7.69
C LYS A 60 -10.42 -18.31 6.82
N TYR A 61 -11.68 -18.51 7.23
CA TYR A 61 -12.84 -17.88 6.60
C TYR A 61 -12.78 -16.35 6.71
N ARG A 62 -13.07 -15.65 5.60
CA ARG A 62 -13.08 -14.18 5.54
C ARG A 62 -14.49 -13.61 5.42
N GLY A 63 -15.36 -14.27 4.65
CA GLY A 63 -16.71 -13.81 4.38
C GLY A 63 -17.36 -14.47 3.17
N PRO A 64 -18.61 -14.12 2.85
CA PRO A 64 -19.22 -14.49 1.58
C PRO A 64 -18.67 -13.58 0.46
N ALA A 65 -18.25 -14.18 -0.66
CA ALA A 65 -17.83 -13.45 -1.85
C ALA A 65 -18.53 -14.01 -3.09
N HIS A 66 -18.52 -13.27 -4.20
CA HIS A 66 -18.91 -13.83 -5.50
C HIS A 66 -17.85 -14.83 -5.99
N GLU A 67 -18.26 -15.86 -6.73
CA GLU A 67 -17.38 -16.89 -7.26
C GLU A 67 -16.27 -16.28 -8.13
N ALA A 68 -16.62 -15.33 -9.02
CA ALA A 68 -15.65 -14.65 -9.85
C ALA A 68 -14.70 -13.75 -9.04
N CYS A 69 -15.19 -13.05 -8.01
CA CYS A 69 -14.37 -12.21 -7.14
C CYS A 69 -13.40 -13.05 -6.29
N ASN A 70 -13.85 -14.20 -5.80
CA ASN A 70 -13.03 -15.13 -5.02
C ASN A 70 -11.89 -15.71 -5.88
N LEU A 71 -12.20 -16.14 -7.11
CA LEU A 71 -11.21 -16.67 -8.05
C LEU A 71 -10.21 -15.63 -8.55
N SER A 72 -10.65 -14.38 -8.70
CA SER A 72 -9.78 -13.27 -9.13
C SER A 72 -8.99 -12.64 -7.98
N TYR A 73 -9.29 -12.98 -6.73
CA TYR A 73 -8.57 -12.45 -5.57
C TYR A 73 -7.12 -12.94 -5.56
N LYS A 74 -6.20 -12.01 -5.79
CA LYS A 74 -4.75 -12.22 -5.68
C LYS A 74 -4.22 -11.47 -4.48
N ILE A 75 -3.40 -12.13 -3.68
CA ILE A 75 -2.66 -11.47 -2.61
C ILE A 75 -1.59 -10.61 -3.30
N PRO A 76 -1.54 -9.29 -3.04
CA PRO A 76 -0.50 -8.45 -3.61
C PRO A 76 0.88 -8.88 -3.09
N TYR A 77 1.88 -8.89 -3.97
CA TYR A 77 3.28 -9.14 -3.59
C TYR A 77 3.99 -7.90 -3.02
N PHE A 78 3.23 -6.85 -2.70
CA PHE A 78 3.74 -5.62 -2.11
C PHE A 78 2.92 -5.26 -0.87
N ILE A 79 3.54 -4.52 0.04
CA ILE A 79 2.90 -4.04 1.26
C ILE A 79 2.23 -2.70 0.96
N PRO A 80 0.90 -2.58 0.97
CA PRO A 80 0.24 -1.30 0.80
C PRO A 80 0.42 -0.45 2.07
N VAL A 81 1.13 0.67 1.95
CA VAL A 81 1.25 1.68 3.02
C VAL A 81 0.35 2.86 2.67
N ILE A 82 -0.63 3.16 3.54
CA ILE A 82 -1.55 4.29 3.36
C ILE A 82 -1.15 5.39 4.33
N ILE A 83 -0.75 6.54 3.79
CA ILE A 83 -0.38 7.73 4.57
C ILE A 83 -1.47 8.77 4.41
N HIS A 84 -2.18 9.08 5.50
CA HIS A 84 -3.14 10.17 5.50
C HIS A 84 -2.40 11.51 5.37
N ASN A 85 -2.76 12.30 4.37
CA ASN A 85 -2.26 13.67 4.16
C ASN A 85 -0.75 13.82 3.82
N LEU A 86 -0.17 12.83 3.12
CA LEU A 86 1.22 12.91 2.66
C LEU A 86 1.56 14.22 1.92
N SER A 87 0.64 14.74 1.11
CA SER A 87 0.81 15.97 0.33
C SER A 87 0.82 17.26 1.18
N GLY A 88 0.36 17.20 2.42
CA GLY A 88 0.15 18.39 3.27
C GLY A 88 1.40 18.87 3.99
N TYR A 89 2.35 17.97 4.29
CA TYR A 89 3.59 18.30 5.01
C TYR A 89 4.64 17.19 4.93
N ASP A 90 4.21 15.92 4.99
CA ASP A 90 5.11 14.80 5.23
C ASP A 90 5.95 14.40 4.00
N ALA A 91 5.43 14.60 2.77
CA ALA A 91 6.14 14.27 1.52
C ALA A 91 7.53 14.93 1.42
N ARG A 92 7.69 16.15 1.94
CA ARG A 92 8.95 16.89 1.90
C ARG A 92 10.07 16.18 2.68
N LEU A 93 9.73 15.54 3.80
CA LEU A 93 10.70 14.77 4.60
C LEU A 93 11.18 13.55 3.81
N PHE A 94 10.24 12.83 3.19
CA PHE A 94 10.58 11.69 2.34
C PHE A 94 11.44 12.09 1.14
N ILE A 95 11.08 13.15 0.42
CA ILE A 95 11.84 13.58 -0.77
C ILE A 95 13.26 14.04 -0.43
N LYS A 96 13.48 14.67 0.74
CA LYS A 96 14.82 15.03 1.19
C LYS A 96 15.71 13.80 1.44
N GLU A 97 15.19 12.81 2.16
CA GLU A 97 15.96 11.60 2.50
C GLU A 97 16.13 10.69 1.28
N ILE A 98 15.06 10.53 0.50
CA ILE A 98 15.06 9.70 -0.70
C ILE A 98 15.90 10.34 -1.81
N GLY A 99 15.94 11.67 -1.92
CA GLY A 99 16.75 12.37 -2.92
C GLY A 99 18.24 12.51 -2.57
N PHE A 100 18.69 11.90 -1.47
CA PHE A 100 20.10 12.02 -1.05
C PHE A 100 21.07 11.19 -1.91
N ASP A 101 20.61 10.10 -2.51
CA ASP A 101 21.47 9.27 -3.37
C ASP A 101 21.48 9.75 -4.83
N GLU A 102 22.43 9.22 -5.61
CA GLU A 102 22.59 9.57 -7.03
C GLU A 102 21.51 8.94 -7.94
N SER A 103 20.61 8.13 -7.38
CA SER A 103 19.64 7.41 -8.20
C SER A 103 18.48 8.33 -8.62
N ARG A 104 17.92 8.04 -9.79
CA ARG A 104 16.93 8.90 -10.42
C ARG A 104 15.62 8.91 -9.63
N LEU A 105 15.31 10.05 -9.04
CA LEU A 105 14.02 10.35 -8.41
C LEU A 105 13.13 11.14 -9.39
N ASP A 106 12.01 10.55 -9.81
CA ASP A 106 11.00 11.22 -10.63
C ASP A 106 9.93 11.86 -9.71
N VAL A 107 9.74 13.18 -9.79
CA VAL A 107 8.84 13.93 -8.91
C VAL A 107 7.88 14.81 -9.72
N ILE A 108 6.62 14.85 -9.32
CA ILE A 108 5.61 15.81 -9.80
C ILE A 108 5.32 16.82 -8.67
N PRO A 109 5.99 17.99 -8.68
CA PRO A 109 5.75 19.02 -7.67
C PRO A 109 4.42 19.76 -7.92
N ASN A 110 3.79 20.22 -6.84
CA ASN A 110 2.65 21.15 -6.90
C ASN A 110 3.11 22.58 -6.58
N ASN A 111 3.89 22.73 -5.50
CA ASN A 111 4.61 23.96 -5.16
C ASN A 111 5.92 23.60 -4.44
N GLU A 112 6.64 24.58 -3.88
CA GLU A 112 7.93 24.35 -3.20
C GLU A 112 7.84 23.45 -1.95
N GLU A 113 6.65 23.28 -1.36
CA GLU A 113 6.44 22.49 -0.14
C GLU A 113 5.57 21.24 -0.36
N LYS A 114 4.77 21.21 -1.43
CA LYS A 114 3.76 20.20 -1.72
C LYS A 114 4.09 19.45 -2.99
N TYR A 115 4.02 18.13 -2.90
CA TYR A 115 4.30 17.21 -4.00
C TYR A 115 3.07 16.34 -4.27
N ILE A 116 2.78 16.11 -5.54
CA ILE A 116 1.63 15.29 -5.99
C ILE A 116 2.02 13.82 -5.99
N SER A 117 3.21 13.52 -6.51
CA SER A 117 3.75 12.16 -6.58
C SER A 117 5.28 12.22 -6.66
N PHE A 118 5.92 11.19 -6.13
CA PHE A 118 7.34 10.92 -6.33
C PHE A 118 7.53 9.42 -6.50
N SER A 119 8.50 9.02 -7.30
CA SER A 119 8.78 7.63 -7.66
C SER A 119 10.28 7.46 -7.81
N LYS A 120 10.80 6.37 -7.27
CA LYS A 120 12.22 6.07 -7.31
C LYS A 120 12.42 4.60 -7.61
N ASN A 121 13.27 4.33 -8.60
CA ASN A 121 13.73 3.00 -8.90
C ASN A 121 15.06 2.80 -8.17
N LEU A 122 15.10 1.84 -7.25
CA LEU A 122 16.32 1.45 -6.57
C LEU A 122 16.99 0.36 -7.39
N GLU A 123 18.15 0.67 -7.98
CA GLU A 123 19.04 -0.35 -8.55
C GLU A 123 19.92 -0.88 -7.42
N ILE A 124 19.86 -2.19 -7.17
CA ILE A 124 20.68 -2.84 -6.15
C ILE A 124 21.90 -3.42 -6.85
N ILE A 125 23.09 -3.08 -6.33
CA ILE A 125 24.40 -3.64 -6.74
C ILE A 125 24.56 -5.02 -6.11
#